data_AF-A0A8S0UFV8-F1
#
_entry.id   AF-A0A8S0UFV8-F1
#
_cell.length_a   1.000
_cell.length_b   1.000
_cell.length_c   1.000
_cell.angle_alpha   90.00
_cell.angle_beta   90.00
_cell.angle_gamma   90.00
#
_symmetry.space_group_name_H-M   'P 1'
#
loop_
_entity.id
_entity.type
_entity.pdbx_description
1 polymer ?
#
loop_
_entity_poly.entity_id
_entity_poly.type
_entity_poly.pdbx_seq_one_letter_code
_entity_poly.pdbx_strand_id
1 'polypeptide(L)'
;VQLNRAKQATKSAILMNLESRMVASEDIGKQILTYGGRKPVEHFLKAVDEVTAKDIASAAEKLLSSPLTMASYGDVIYVPSYDAVSSRFHSK
;
A
#
# COMPACT_ATOMS: atom_id res chain seq x y z
N VAL A 1 9.48 -7.27 15.59
CA VAL A 1 10.63 -7.00 14.69
C VAL A 1 10.19 -6.60 13.28
N GLN A 2 9.41 -7.41 12.56
CA GLN A 2 9.07 -7.12 11.15
C GLN A 2 8.29 -5.81 10.94
N LEU A 3 7.26 -5.55 11.77
CA LEU A 3 6.48 -4.31 11.68
C LEU A 3 7.35 -3.05 11.89
N ASN A 4 8.18 -3.04 12.94
CA ASN A 4 9.07 -1.91 13.20
C ASN A 4 10.05 -1.68 12.05
N ARG A 5 10.62 -2.75 11.48
CA ARG A 5 11.49 -2.65 10.31
C ARG A 5 10.76 -2.04 9.11
N ALA A 6 9.54 -2.51 8.82
CA ALA A 6 8.72 -1.98 7.73
C ALA A 6 8.40 -0.49 7.93
N LYS A 7 8.03 -0.07 9.15
CA LYS A 7 7.82 1.36 9.47
C LYS A 7 9.04 2.21 9.18
N GLN A 8 10.22 1.79 9.64
CA GLN A 8 11.47 2.54 9.40
C GLN A 8 11.81 2.62 7.91
N ALA A 9 11.64 1.52 7.17
CA ALA A 9 11.86 1.50 5.73
C ALA A 9 10.91 2.47 4.99
N THR A 10 9.62 2.47 5.32
CA THR A 10 8.63 3.37 4.71
C THR A 10 8.96 4.84 5.01
N LYS A 11 9.32 5.17 6.25
CA LYS A 11 9.73 6.54 6.61
C LYS A 11 10.97 6.99 5.85
N SER A 12 11.98 6.12 5.74
CA SER A 12 13.19 6.41 4.96
C SER A 12 12.85 6.69 3.50
N ALA A 13 12.00 5.86 2.88
CA ALA A 13 11.58 6.04 1.50
C ALA A 13 10.85 7.37 1.27
N ILE A 14 9.96 7.78 2.18
CA ILE A 14 9.28 9.09 2.11
C ILE A 14 10.31 10.22 2.15
N LEU A 15 11.19 10.22 3.15
CA LEU A 15 12.14 11.31 3.36
C LEU A 15 13.14 11.43 2.19
N MET A 16 13.70 10.31 1.74
CA MET A 16 14.68 10.29 0.66
C MET A 16 14.07 10.71 -0.69
N ASN A 17 12.83 10.29 -0.99
CA ASN A 17 12.17 10.70 -2.22
C ASN A 17 11.92 12.22 -2.29
N LEU A 18 11.65 12.84 -1.13
CA LEU A 18 11.41 14.29 -1.05
C LEU A 18 12.67 15.15 -1.22
N GLU A 19 13.86 14.54 -1.30
CA GLU A 19 15.10 15.24 -1.67
C GLU A 19 15.11 15.64 -3.16
N SER A 20 14.39 14.90 -4.01
CA SER A 20 14.26 15.20 -5.44
C SER A 20 13.24 16.31 -5.66
N ARG A 21 13.67 17.43 -6.26
CA ARG A 21 12.80 18.58 -6.57
C ARG A 21 11.65 18.22 -7.51
N MET A 22 11.87 17.30 -8.45
CA MET A 22 10.83 16.83 -9.36
C MET A 22 9.72 16.09 -8.60
N VAL A 23 10.11 15.19 -7.69
CA VAL A 23 9.18 14.44 -6.84
C VAL A 23 8.47 15.38 -5.87
N ALA A 24 9.18 16.34 -5.28
CA ALA A 24 8.57 17.34 -4.40
C ALA A 24 7.53 18.21 -5.13
N SER A 25 7.79 18.62 -6.37
CA SER A 25 6.83 19.37 -7.19
C SER A 25 5.58 18.55 -7.50
N GLU A 26 5.75 17.27 -7.84
CA GLU A 26 4.64 16.36 -8.10
C GLU A 26 3.81 16.11 -6.84
N ASP A 27 4.45 15.90 -5.69
CA ASP A 27 3.81 15.72 -4.39
C ASP A 27 2.92 16.92 -4.04
N ILE A 28 3.41 18.15 -4.21
CA ILE A 28 2.61 19.37 -3.98
C ILE A 28 1.35 19.36 -4.85
N GLY A 29 1.50 19.11 -6.15
CA GLY A 29 0.36 19.09 -7.07
C GLY A 29 -0.66 18.00 -6.73
N LYS A 30 -0.19 16.77 -6.49
CA LYS A 30 -1.05 15.62 -6.15
C LYS A 30 -1.77 15.83 -4.82
N GLN A 31 -1.11 16.34 -3.79
CA GLN A 31 -1.75 16.59 -2.51
C GLN A 31 -2.82 17.68 -2.61
N ILE A 32 -2.58 18.76 -3.36
CA ILE A 32 -3.59 19.79 -3.60
C ILE A 32 -4.81 19.21 -4.34
N LEU A 33 -4.58 18.41 -5.38
CA LEU A 33 -5.67 17.78 -6.13
C LEU A 33 -6.45 16.74 -5.31
N THR A 34 -5.78 16.01 -4.41
CA THR A 34 -6.40 14.92 -3.64
C THR A 34 -7.06 15.42 -2.35
N TYR A 35 -6.41 16.34 -1.65
CA TYR A 35 -6.80 16.77 -0.30
C TYR A 35 -7.20 18.24 -0.20
N GLY A 36 -7.11 19.01 -1.30
CA GLY A 36 -7.36 20.46 -1.31
C GLY A 36 -6.25 21.29 -0.67
N GLY A 37 -5.13 20.68 -0.29
CA GLY A 37 -4.00 21.37 0.32
C GLY A 37 -2.80 20.45 0.54
N ARG A 38 -1.64 21.04 0.85
CA ARG A 38 -0.41 20.30 1.12
C ARG A 38 -0.30 19.99 2.60
N LYS A 39 -0.36 18.71 2.95
CA LYS A 39 -0.08 18.23 4.30
C LYS A 39 1.44 18.22 4.55
N PRO A 40 1.90 18.60 5.74
CA PRO A 40 3.32 18.55 6.08
C PRO A 40 3.81 17.10 6.18
N VAL A 41 5.10 16.87 5.93
CA VAL A 41 5.68 15.51 5.91
C VAL A 41 5.53 14.79 7.25
N GLU A 42 5.57 15.55 8.35
CA GLU A 42 5.40 15.08 9.72
C GLU A 42 4.05 14.38 9.94
N HIS A 43 3.01 14.80 9.22
CA HIS A 43 1.70 14.15 9.25
C HIS A 43 1.80 12.69 8.81
N PHE A 44 2.50 12.42 7.71
CA PHE A 44 2.67 11.07 7.17
C PHE A 44 3.64 10.24 8.02
N LEU A 45 4.72 10.84 8.52
CA LEU A 45 5.66 10.14 9.41
C LEU A 45 4.99 9.68 10.71
N LYS A 46 4.15 10.54 11.30
CA LYS A 46 3.36 10.22 12.48
C LYS A 46 2.32 9.13 12.19
N ALA A 47 1.62 9.23 11.05
CA ALA A 47 0.67 8.20 10.64
C ALA A 47 1.34 6.82 10.50
N VAL A 48 2.55 6.75 9.93
CA VAL A 48 3.32 5.48 9.84
C VAL A 48 3.74 4.96 11.22
N ASP A 49 4.12 5.84 12.15
CA ASP A 49 4.46 5.43 13.53
C ASP A 49 3.28 4.84 14.28
N GLU A 50 2.09 5.38 14.07
CA GLU A 50 0.88 4.98 14.80
C GLU A 50 0.35 3.62 14.35
N VAL A 51 0.73 3.13 13.16
CA VAL A 51 0.25 1.84 12.62
C VAL A 51 0.54 0.68 13.57
N THR A 52 -0.47 -0.02 14.05
CA THR A 52 -0.30 -1.21 14.90
C THR A 52 -0.38 -2.51 14.10
N ALA A 53 0.01 -3.63 14.71
CA ALA A 53 -0.19 -4.94 14.10
C ALA A 53 -1.67 -5.26 13.86
N LYS A 54 -2.57 -4.72 14.71
CA LYS A 54 -4.02 -4.86 14.59
C LYS A 54 -4.54 -4.12 13.36
N ASP A 55 -4.04 -2.92 13.10
CA ASP A 55 -4.44 -2.13 11.92
C ASP A 55 -4.04 -2.84 10.64
N ILE A 56 -2.84 -3.44 10.61
CA ILE A 56 -2.37 -4.24 9.48
C ILE A 56 -3.25 -5.49 9.27
N ALA A 57 -3.57 -6.22 10.34
CA ALA A 57 -4.45 -7.39 10.25
C ALA A 57 -5.85 -7.01 9.72
N SER A 58 -6.43 -5.94 10.25
CA SER A 58 -7.76 -5.45 9.84
C SER A 58 -7.76 -4.96 8.38
N ALA A 59 -6.70 -4.27 7.95
CA ALA A 59 -6.54 -3.86 6.56
C ALA A 59 -6.38 -5.06 5.63
N ALA A 60 -5.61 -6.08 6.03
CA ALA A 60 -5.44 -7.31 5.25
C ALA A 60 -6.77 -8.07 5.11
N GLU A 61 -7.53 -8.23 6.19
CA GLU A 61 -8.87 -8.83 6.15
C GLU A 61 -9.80 -8.07 5.20
N LYS A 62 -9.81 -6.74 5.26
CA LYS A 62 -10.62 -5.91 4.36
C LYS A 62 -10.21 -6.02 2.89
N LEU A 63 -8.91 -6.13 2.60
CA LEU A 63 -8.42 -6.31 1.23
C LEU A 63 -8.80 -7.68 0.68
N LEU A 64 -8.67 -8.72 1.51
CA LEU A 64 -8.96 -10.10 1.14
C LEU A 64 -10.45 -10.43 1.06
N SER A 65 -11.33 -9.60 1.64
CA SER A 65 -12.78 -9.80 1.58
C SER A 65 -13.41 -9.39 0.24
N SER A 66 -12.68 -8.67 -0.61
CA SER A 66 -13.14 -8.29 -1.93
C SER A 66 -12.88 -9.39 -2.98
N PRO A 67 -13.68 -9.46 -4.06
CA PRO A 67 -13.45 -10.43 -5.12
C PRO A 67 -12.04 -10.33 -5.71
N LEU A 68 -11.41 -11.49 -5.93
CA LEU A 68 -10.09 -11.56 -6.55
C LEU A 68 -10.06 -10.85 -7.90
N THR A 69 -9.05 -10.02 -8.13
CA THR A 69 -8.72 -9.51 -9.47
C THR A 69 -7.51 -10.27 -9.98
N MET A 70 -7.67 -11.05 -11.05
CA MET A 70 -6.61 -11.88 -11.63
C MET A 70 -6.43 -11.56 -13.10
N ALA A 71 -5.17 -11.37 -13.52
CA ALA A 71 -4.77 -11.22 -14.91
C ALA A 71 -3.64 -12.20 -15.22
N SER A 72 -3.62 -12.76 -16.44
CA SER A 72 -2.57 -13.65 -16.92
C SER A 72 -2.30 -13.38 -18.40
N TYR A 73 -1.06 -13.59 -18.85
CA TYR A 73 -0.62 -13.29 -20.20
C TYR A 73 0.53 -14.22 -20.62
N GLY A 74 0.58 -14.59 -21.91
CA GLY A 74 1.58 -15.48 -22.49
C GLY A 74 1.07 -16.93 -22.63
N ASP A 75 1.94 -17.91 -22.36
CA ASP A 75 1.54 -19.31 -22.30
C ASP A 75 0.92 -19.62 -20.93
N VAL A 76 -0.40 -19.61 -20.89
CA VAL A 76 -1.20 -19.69 -19.66
C VAL A 76 -1.81 -21.08 -19.42
N ILE A 77 -1.37 -22.09 -20.16
CA ILE A 77 -1.95 -23.45 -20.12
C ILE A 77 -1.83 -24.09 -18.73
N TYR A 78 -0.79 -23.74 -17.97
CA TYR A 78 -0.55 -24.26 -16.61
C TYR A 78 -1.00 -23.30 -15.49
N VAL A 79 -1.63 -22.17 -15.84
CA VAL A 79 -2.15 -21.23 -14.84
C VAL A 79 -3.44 -21.83 -14.25
N PRO A 80 -3.57 -21.91 -12.91
CA PRO A 80 -4.78 -22.41 -12.30
C PRO A 80 -6.00 -21.59 -12.70
N SER A 81 -7.19 -22.21 -12.71
CA SER A 81 -8.43 -21.49 -12.98
C SER A 81 -8.63 -20.38 -11.94
N TYR A 82 -9.32 -19.32 -12.36
CA TYR A 82 -9.68 -18.21 -11.48
C TYR A 82 -10.34 -18.72 -10.18
N ASP A 83 -11.30 -19.64 -10.26
CA ASP A 83 -12.00 -20.19 -9.08
C ASP A 83 -11.06 -20.97 -8.14
N ALA A 84 -10.10 -21.71 -8.69
CA ALA A 84 -9.11 -22.45 -7.90
C ALA A 84 -8.17 -21.52 -7.11
N VAL A 85 -7.94 -20.30 -7.60
CA VAL A 85 -7.16 -19.27 -6.90
C VAL A 85 -8.04 -18.47 -5.95
N SER A 86 -9.21 -18.04 -6.42
CA SER A 86 -10.19 -17.23 -5.69
C SER A 86 -10.69 -17.94 -4.42
N SER A 87 -10.95 -19.25 -4.49
CA SER A 87 -11.37 -20.06 -3.33
C SER A 87 -10.36 -20.10 -2.18
N ARG A 88 -9.10 -19.72 -2.39
CA ARG A 88 -8.07 -19.67 -1.33
C ARG A 88 -8.21 -18.45 -0.42
N PHE A 89 -8.86 -17.39 -0.90
CA PHE A 89 -9.05 -16.14 -0.16
C PHE A 89 -10.40 -16.06 0.53
N HIS A 90 -11.37 -16.84 0.05
CA HIS A 90 -12.65 -17.02 0.73
C HIS A 90 -12.46 -18.01 1.89
N SER A 91 -12.34 -17.50 3.11
CA SER A 91 -12.61 -18.32 4.28
C SER A 91 -14.09 -18.73 4.28
N LYS A 92 -14.38 -19.96 4.71
CA LYS A 92 -15.75 -20.44 4.97
C LYS A 92 -16.55 -19.46 5.84
#